data_AF-A0A813I2D4-F1
#
_entry.id   AF-A0A813I2D4-F1
#
_cell.length_a   1.000
_cell.length_b   1.000
_cell.length_c   1.000
_cell.angle_alpha   90.00
_cell.angle_beta   90.00
_cell.angle_gamma   90.00
#
_symmetry.space_group_name_H-M   'P 1'
#
loop_
_entity.id
_entity.type
_entity.pdbx_description
1 polymer ?
#
loop_
_entity_poly.entity_id
_entity_poly.type
_entity_poly.pdbx_seq_one_letter_code
_entity_poly.pdbx_strand_id
1 'polypeptide(L)'
;MPQVLPCISRCWGLGFWVYLLANSAFDLSKLASKLFQNSFDLTAGQWCGLVANLVFFGICASTVMVRWSAVLVRRAFILGSGHRWLHHLLAPIFVAGFYRATWSRIAKAWGLVIFIVVIGIIVANLPYPWRQIIDLGVVINLLGGTVALLAHTARAVVGKQLPKVSGDFPAGCTEFDDNCVTGGPYPQAVSLTSHC
;
A
#
# COMPACT_ATOMS: atom_id res chain seq x y z
N MET A 1 25.04 18.47 -5.12
CA MET A 1 24.34 17.18 -5.32
C MET A 1 23.37 16.79 -4.17
N PRO A 2 22.55 17.70 -3.58
CA PRO A 2 21.67 17.33 -2.46
C PRO A 2 20.30 16.73 -2.85
N GLN A 3 19.93 16.69 -4.14
CA GLN A 3 18.57 16.32 -4.56
C GLN A 3 18.40 14.87 -5.06
N VAL A 4 19.49 14.12 -5.28
CA VAL A 4 19.41 12.75 -5.83
C VAL A 4 18.94 11.74 -4.76
N LEU A 5 19.33 11.96 -3.50
CA LEU A 5 19.06 11.02 -2.39
C LEU A 5 17.55 10.87 -2.09
N PRO A 6 16.74 11.95 -2.04
CA PRO A 6 15.29 11.83 -1.91
C PRO A 6 14.63 11.09 -3.09
N CYS A 7 15.10 11.30 -4.32
CA CYS A 7 14.54 10.62 -5.50
C CYS A 7 14.78 9.12 -5.46
N ILE A 8 16.02 8.72 -5.18
CA ILE A 8 16.39 7.30 -5.02
C ILE A 8 15.52 6.69 -3.93
N SER A 9 15.35 7.37 -2.81
CA SER A 9 14.55 6.86 -1.70
C SER A 9 13.06 6.75 -2.01
N ARG A 10 12.50 7.68 -2.80
CA ARG A 10 11.09 7.60 -3.27
C ARG A 10 10.92 6.44 -4.24
N CYS A 11 11.82 6.31 -5.22
CA CYS A 11 11.83 5.19 -6.17
C CYS A 11 12.02 3.85 -5.46
N TRP A 12 12.90 3.78 -4.47
CA TRP A 12 13.12 2.60 -3.66
C TRP A 12 11.88 2.23 -2.84
N GLY A 13 11.32 3.19 -2.09
CA GLY A 13 10.14 2.96 -1.26
C GLY A 13 8.91 2.57 -2.08
N LEU A 14 8.54 3.38 -3.09
CA LEU A 14 7.36 3.12 -3.91
C LEU A 14 7.56 1.94 -4.85
N GLY A 15 8.73 1.83 -5.48
CA GLY A 15 9.08 0.74 -6.39
C GLY A 15 9.07 -0.62 -5.69
N PHE A 16 9.55 -0.71 -4.45
CA PHE A 16 9.44 -1.91 -3.64
C PHE A 16 7.99 -2.37 -3.46
N TRP A 17 7.08 -1.45 -3.11
CA TRP A 17 5.67 -1.80 -2.92
C TRP A 17 4.97 -2.17 -4.24
N VAL A 18 5.27 -1.48 -5.34
CA VAL A 18 4.78 -1.86 -6.67
C VAL A 18 5.25 -3.27 -7.04
N TYR A 19 6.55 -3.56 -6.86
CA TYR A 19 7.12 -4.88 -7.15
C TYR A 19 6.50 -5.97 -6.28
N LEU A 20 6.40 -5.74 -4.97
CA LEU A 20 5.83 -6.71 -4.03
C LEU A 20 4.38 -7.06 -4.40
N LEU A 21 3.55 -6.05 -4.68
CA LEU A 21 2.15 -6.26 -5.03
C LEU A 21 2.00 -6.96 -6.37
N ALA A 22 2.77 -6.53 -7.38
CA ALA A 22 2.75 -7.14 -8.71
C ALA A 22 3.22 -8.60 -8.66
N ASN A 23 4.36 -8.88 -8.02
CA ASN A 23 4.88 -10.24 -7.89
C ASN A 23 3.89 -11.16 -7.16
N SER A 24 3.31 -10.69 -6.05
CA SER A 24 2.29 -11.45 -5.31
C SER A 24 1.05 -11.71 -6.16
N ALA A 25 0.60 -10.72 -6.94
CA ALA A 25 -0.53 -10.90 -7.84
C ALA A 25 -0.22 -11.93 -8.94
N PHE A 26 0.99 -11.94 -9.49
CA PHE A 26 1.42 -12.93 -10.48
C PHE A 26 1.44 -14.35 -9.90
N ASP A 27 1.99 -14.52 -8.71
CA ASP A 27 2.09 -15.84 -8.08
C ASP A 27 0.71 -16.41 -7.71
N LEU A 28 -0.18 -15.57 -7.17
CA LEU A 28 -1.56 -15.95 -6.90
C LEU A 28 -2.35 -16.20 -8.20
N SER A 29 -2.11 -15.43 -9.25
CA SER A 29 -2.78 -15.60 -10.55
C SER A 29 -2.45 -16.95 -11.18
N LYS A 30 -1.20 -17.42 -11.09
CA LYS A 30 -0.80 -18.77 -11.54
C LYS A 30 -1.53 -19.88 -10.78
N LEU A 31 -1.86 -19.65 -9.51
CA LEU A 31 -2.61 -20.61 -8.71
C LEU A 31 -4.11 -20.56 -9.05
N ALA A 32 -4.66 -19.36 -9.22
CA ALA A 32 -6.05 -19.12 -9.58
C ALA A 32 -6.36 -19.61 -11.01
N SER A 33 -5.41 -19.59 -11.93
CA SER A 33 -5.60 -20.08 -13.31
C SER A 33 -5.95 -21.57 -13.38
N LYS A 34 -5.58 -22.35 -12.35
CA LYS A 34 -5.99 -23.77 -12.22
C LYS A 34 -7.50 -23.93 -12.12
N LEU A 35 -8.23 -22.91 -11.63
CA LEU A 35 -9.69 -22.90 -11.60
C LEU A 35 -10.27 -22.92 -13.02
N PHE A 36 -9.68 -22.14 -13.93
CA PHE A 36 -10.14 -22.00 -15.31
C PHE A 36 -9.89 -23.25 -16.15
N GLN A 37 -8.84 -24.01 -15.83
CA GLN A 37 -8.51 -25.27 -16.52
C GLN A 37 -9.50 -26.40 -16.18
N ASN A 38 -10.13 -26.36 -15.01
CA ASN A 38 -11.06 -27.39 -14.52
C ASN A 38 -12.49 -26.83 -14.30
N SER A 39 -12.87 -25.76 -15.01
CA SER A 39 -14.10 -25.00 -14.75
C SER A 39 -15.42 -25.70 -15.06
N PHE A 40 -15.40 -26.85 -15.71
CA PHE A 40 -16.62 -27.54 -16.15
C PHE A 40 -17.40 -28.23 -15.01
N ASP A 41 -16.81 -28.37 -13.81
CA ASP A 41 -17.43 -29.07 -12.67
C ASP A 41 -17.85 -28.15 -11.50
N LEU A 42 -17.85 -26.82 -11.69
CA LEU A 42 -18.19 -25.87 -10.62
C LEU A 42 -19.70 -25.91 -10.29
N THR A 43 -20.02 -26.18 -9.03
CA THR A 43 -21.39 -26.16 -8.52
C THR A 43 -21.95 -24.72 -8.52
N ALA A 44 -23.27 -24.54 -8.66
CA ALA A 44 -23.92 -23.23 -8.62
C ALA A 44 -23.54 -22.37 -7.39
N GLY A 45 -23.38 -22.99 -6.22
CA GLY A 45 -22.92 -22.29 -5.01
C GLY A 45 -21.49 -21.74 -5.11
N GLN A 46 -20.60 -22.42 -5.84
CA GLN A 46 -19.22 -21.98 -6.06
C GLN A 46 -19.17 -20.80 -7.05
N TRP A 47 -20.06 -20.78 -8.04
CA TRP A 47 -20.25 -19.61 -8.92
C TRP A 47 -20.77 -18.40 -8.15
N CYS A 48 -21.75 -18.57 -7.27
CA CYS A 48 -22.22 -17.49 -6.39
C CYS A 48 -21.09 -16.98 -5.49
N GLY A 49 -20.32 -17.89 -4.88
CA GLY A 49 -19.15 -17.55 -4.07
C GLY A 49 -18.09 -16.80 -4.86
N LEU A 50 -17.84 -17.19 -6.11
CA LEU A 50 -16.93 -16.50 -7.02
C LEU A 50 -17.37 -15.06 -7.27
N VAL A 51 -18.60 -14.86 -7.73
CA VAL A 51 -19.12 -13.51 -8.03
C VAL A 51 -19.09 -12.64 -6.78
N ALA A 52 -19.57 -13.14 -5.63
CA ALA A 52 -19.55 -12.42 -4.37
C ALA A 52 -18.11 -12.02 -3.96
N ASN A 53 -17.15 -12.93 -4.11
CA ASN A 53 -15.75 -12.68 -3.80
C ASN A 53 -15.13 -11.60 -4.70
N LEU A 54 -15.39 -11.66 -6.01
CA LEU A 54 -14.89 -10.66 -6.96
C LEU A 54 -15.47 -9.27 -6.68
N VAL A 55 -16.76 -9.19 -6.35
CA VAL A 55 -17.41 -7.92 -5.96
C VAL A 55 -16.80 -7.37 -4.69
N PHE A 56 -16.67 -8.20 -3.64
CA PHE A 56 -16.08 -7.79 -2.37
C PHE A 56 -14.67 -7.22 -2.56
N PHE A 57 -13.79 -7.97 -3.22
CA PHE A 57 -12.41 -7.52 -3.44
C PHE A 57 -12.31 -6.36 -4.43
N GLY A 58 -13.22 -6.23 -5.39
CA GLY A 58 -13.32 -5.05 -6.26
C GLY A 58 -13.71 -3.78 -5.48
N ILE A 59 -14.62 -3.89 -4.51
CA ILE A 59 -14.96 -2.77 -3.61
C ILE A 59 -13.76 -2.43 -2.72
N CYS A 60 -13.06 -3.42 -2.16
CA CYS A 60 -11.83 -3.18 -1.41
C CYS A 60 -10.75 -2.49 -2.27
N ALA A 61 -10.61 -2.90 -3.53
CA ALA A 61 -9.66 -2.33 -4.47
C ALA A 61 -9.94 -0.84 -4.73
N SER A 62 -11.21 -0.48 -4.94
CA SER A 62 -11.61 0.88 -5.27
C SER A 62 -11.62 1.84 -4.08
N THR A 63 -11.78 1.33 -2.85
CA THR A 63 -11.90 2.17 -1.64
C THR A 63 -10.65 2.10 -0.75
N VAL A 64 -10.35 0.92 -0.22
CA VAL A 64 -9.29 0.70 0.77
C VAL A 64 -7.92 0.82 0.12
N MET A 65 -7.71 0.14 -1.02
CA MET A 65 -6.42 0.13 -1.70
C MET A 65 -6.06 1.50 -2.30
N VAL A 66 -7.04 2.24 -2.82
CA VAL A 66 -6.84 3.63 -3.27
C VAL A 66 -6.39 4.51 -2.11
N ARG A 67 -7.06 4.44 -0.96
CA ARG A 67 -6.68 5.23 0.22
C ARG A 67 -5.30 4.85 0.76
N TRP A 68 -5.00 3.55 0.85
CA TRP A 68 -3.70 3.06 1.29
C TRP A 68 -2.57 3.56 0.37
N SER A 69 -2.78 3.47 -0.94
CA SER A 69 -1.85 3.97 -1.96
C SER A 69 -1.60 5.47 -1.84
N ALA A 70 -2.64 6.27 -1.64
CA ALA A 70 -2.53 7.71 -1.43
C ALA A 70 -1.66 8.06 -0.20
N VAL A 71 -1.79 7.29 0.88
CA VAL A 71 -1.01 7.47 2.11
C VAL A 71 0.47 7.11 1.90
N LEU A 72 0.78 6.03 1.16
CA LEU A 72 2.15 5.67 0.80
C LEU A 72 2.81 6.80 0.02
N VAL A 73 2.17 7.27 -1.06
CA VAL A 73 2.71 8.36 -1.88
C VAL A 73 2.96 9.61 -1.05
N ARG A 74 2.00 10.01 -0.20
CA ARG A 74 2.18 11.18 0.68
C ARG A 74 3.41 11.05 1.59
N ARG A 75 3.64 9.89 2.20
CA ARG A 75 4.81 9.66 3.07
C ARG A 75 6.11 9.61 2.30
N ALA A 76 6.12 9.02 1.11
CA ALA A 76 7.31 8.99 0.25
C ALA A 76 7.76 10.42 -0.14
N PHE A 77 6.82 11.30 -0.45
CA PHE A 77 7.13 12.67 -0.84
C PHE A 77 7.54 13.59 0.31
N ILE A 78 7.17 13.24 1.56
CA ILE A 78 7.60 13.96 2.77
C ILE A 78 9.06 13.64 3.15
N LEU A 79 9.62 12.54 2.65
CA LEU A 79 11.02 12.19 2.86
C LEU A 79 11.93 13.15 2.07
N GLY A 80 12.57 14.09 2.78
CA GLY A 80 13.39 15.16 2.21
C GLY A 80 14.88 15.05 2.57
N SER A 81 15.73 15.88 1.93
CA SER A 81 17.20 15.81 1.99
C SER A 81 17.83 16.06 3.38
N GLY A 82 17.06 16.56 4.36
CA GLY A 82 17.53 16.74 5.75
C GLY A 82 17.42 15.51 6.64
N HIS A 83 16.92 14.37 6.14
CA HIS A 83 16.67 13.18 6.97
C HIS A 83 17.92 12.30 7.10
N ARG A 84 18.11 11.66 8.27
CA ARG A 84 19.18 10.65 8.47
C ARG A 84 19.15 9.61 7.34
N TRP A 85 20.34 9.24 6.85
CA TRP A 85 20.54 8.25 5.77
C TRP A 85 19.78 6.93 6.03
N LEU A 86 19.66 6.52 7.29
CA LEU A 86 18.91 5.34 7.72
C LEU A 86 17.44 5.35 7.24
N HIS A 87 16.79 6.51 7.19
CA HIS A 87 15.41 6.62 6.69
C HIS A 87 15.28 6.38 5.19
N HIS A 88 16.35 6.66 4.44
CA HIS A 88 16.39 6.44 3.01
C HIS A 88 16.62 4.96 2.67
N LEU A 89 17.44 4.25 3.48
CA LEU A 89 17.62 2.80 3.34
C LEU A 89 16.33 2.04 3.71
N LEU A 90 15.67 2.46 4.79
CA LEU A 90 14.41 1.89 5.29
C LEU A 90 13.18 2.58 4.69
N ALA A 91 13.32 3.22 3.52
CA ALA A 91 12.22 3.90 2.85
C ALA A 91 10.94 3.04 2.69
N PRO A 92 10.99 1.77 2.25
CA PRO A 92 9.77 0.96 2.13
C PRO A 92 9.03 0.78 3.46
N ILE A 93 9.77 0.61 4.56
CA ILE A 93 9.22 0.45 5.92
C ILE A 93 8.67 1.79 6.43
N PHE A 94 9.37 2.89 6.15
CA PHE A 94 8.96 4.25 6.50
C PHE A 94 7.67 4.67 5.79
N VAL A 95 7.58 4.41 4.49
CA VAL A 95 6.45 4.78 3.64
C VAL A 95 5.19 4.00 4.04
N ALA A 96 5.32 2.72 4.40
CA ALA A 96 4.22 1.93 4.94
C ALA A 96 3.73 2.43 6.32
N GLY A 97 4.63 3.00 7.12
CA GLY A 97 4.31 3.55 8.44
C GLY A 97 4.46 2.54 9.57
N PHE A 98 5.33 1.54 9.41
CA PHE A 98 5.72 0.60 10.48
C PHE A 98 6.57 1.25 11.57
N TYR A 99 7.24 2.36 11.26
CA TYR A 99 8.06 3.12 12.18
C TYR A 99 7.83 4.62 11.99
N ARG A 100 7.93 5.40 13.08
CA ARG A 100 7.63 6.85 13.11
C ARG A 100 6.27 7.19 12.48
N ALA A 101 5.23 6.57 13.00
CA ALA A 101 3.84 6.93 12.78
C ALA A 101 3.14 7.06 14.14
N THR A 102 1.92 7.58 14.18
CA THR A 102 1.11 7.53 15.41
C THR A 102 1.03 6.11 15.96
N TRP A 103 0.96 5.95 17.27
CA TRP A 103 0.76 4.63 17.90
C TRP A 103 -0.44 3.89 17.31
N SER A 104 -1.54 4.61 17.05
CA SER A 104 -2.72 4.07 16.38
C SER A 104 -2.44 3.56 14.97
N ARG A 105 -1.50 4.17 14.24
CA ARG A 105 -1.13 3.73 12.89
C ARG A 105 -0.14 2.58 12.90
N ILE A 106 0.84 2.57 13.79
CA ILE A 106 1.76 1.44 13.96
C ILE A 106 0.93 0.19 14.31
N ALA A 107 -0.01 0.31 15.24
CA ALA A 107 -0.94 -0.77 15.59
C ALA A 107 -1.77 -1.25 14.39
N LYS A 108 -2.30 -0.33 13.57
CA LYS A 108 -3.03 -0.68 12.34
C LYS A 108 -2.16 -1.37 11.29
N ALA A 109 -0.91 -0.93 11.13
CA ALA A 109 0.02 -1.51 10.16
C ALA A 109 0.40 -2.95 10.55
N TRP A 110 0.78 -3.17 11.81
CA TRP A 110 1.06 -4.51 12.33
C TRP A 110 -0.19 -5.39 12.38
N GLY A 111 -1.33 -4.83 12.77
CA GLY A 111 -2.62 -5.51 12.74
C GLY A 111 -2.99 -5.99 11.33
N LEU A 112 -2.75 -5.16 10.30
CA LEU A 112 -2.97 -5.54 8.90
C LEU A 112 -2.05 -6.68 8.46
N VAL A 113 -0.76 -6.65 8.82
CA VAL A 113 0.17 -7.75 8.50
C VAL A 113 -0.27 -9.04 9.16
N ILE A 114 -0.59 -9.01 10.45
CA ILE A 114 -1.08 -10.18 11.20
C ILE A 114 -2.38 -10.70 10.55
N PHE A 115 -3.31 -9.80 10.22
CA PHE A 115 -4.56 -10.15 9.56
C PHE A 115 -4.32 -10.86 8.21
N ILE A 116 -3.45 -10.32 7.35
CA ILE A 116 -3.12 -10.92 6.04
C ILE A 116 -2.48 -12.30 6.21
N VAL A 117 -1.56 -12.46 7.17
CA VAL A 117 -0.91 -13.75 7.43
C VAL A 117 -1.93 -14.78 7.94
N VAL A 118 -2.75 -14.41 8.92
CA VAL A 118 -3.76 -15.32 9.51
C VAL A 118 -4.79 -15.72 8.45
N ILE A 119 -5.34 -14.77 7.70
CA ILE A 119 -6.32 -15.09 6.66
C ILE A 119 -5.70 -15.92 5.54
N GLY A 120 -4.44 -15.66 5.18
CA GLY A 120 -3.70 -16.46 4.20
C GLY A 120 -3.53 -17.92 4.64
N ILE A 121 -3.22 -18.16 5.91
CA ILE A 121 -3.15 -19.52 6.47
C ILE A 121 -4.52 -20.19 6.44
N ILE A 122 -5.58 -19.50 6.83
CA ILE A 122 -6.95 -20.04 6.78
C ILE A 122 -7.31 -20.45 5.35
N VAL A 123 -7.15 -19.53 4.39
CA VAL A 123 -7.45 -19.74 2.96
C VAL A 123 -6.61 -20.87 2.37
N ALA A 124 -5.36 -21.02 2.79
CA ALA A 124 -4.49 -22.11 2.33
C ALA A 124 -5.00 -23.51 2.71
N ASN A 125 -5.79 -23.62 3.79
CA ASN A 125 -6.38 -24.88 4.27
C ASN A 125 -7.78 -25.15 3.70
N LEU A 126 -8.35 -24.25 2.88
CA LEU A 126 -9.66 -24.49 2.29
C LEU A 126 -9.57 -25.55 1.18
N PRO A 127 -10.59 -26.44 1.07
CA PRO A 127 -10.63 -27.43 0.02
C PRO A 127 -10.76 -26.77 -1.35
N TYR A 128 -10.28 -27.46 -2.38
CA TYR A 128 -10.53 -27.10 -3.76
C TYR A 128 -12.06 -27.03 -4.01
N PRO A 129 -12.61 -26.01 -4.70
CA PRO A 129 -11.97 -24.89 -5.40
C PRO A 129 -11.99 -23.54 -4.64
N TRP A 130 -12.38 -23.55 -3.36
CA TRP A 130 -12.64 -22.30 -2.61
C TRP A 130 -11.40 -21.43 -2.44
N ARG A 131 -10.23 -22.05 -2.25
CA ARG A 131 -8.95 -21.33 -2.20
C ARG A 131 -8.72 -20.52 -3.48
N GLN A 132 -8.90 -21.15 -4.64
CA GLN A 132 -8.69 -20.52 -5.95
C GLN A 132 -9.67 -19.37 -6.20
N ILE A 133 -10.93 -19.54 -5.75
CA ILE A 133 -11.95 -18.49 -5.81
C ILE A 133 -11.49 -17.26 -5.02
N ILE A 134 -11.07 -17.45 -3.77
CA ILE A 134 -10.61 -16.36 -2.89
C ILE A 134 -9.36 -15.70 -3.47
N ASP A 135 -8.37 -16.49 -3.88
CA ASP A 135 -7.12 -16.02 -4.46
C ASP A 135 -7.36 -15.14 -5.69
N LEU A 136 -8.36 -15.45 -6.53
CA LEU A 136 -8.71 -14.61 -7.68
C LEU A 136 -9.20 -13.21 -7.26
N GLY A 137 -10.00 -13.12 -6.20
CA GLY A 137 -10.39 -11.83 -5.64
C GLY A 137 -9.20 -11.07 -5.06
N VAL A 138 -8.30 -11.76 -4.35
CA VAL A 138 -7.06 -11.14 -3.84
C VAL A 138 -6.24 -10.55 -4.98
N VAL A 139 -6.09 -11.26 -6.10
CA VAL A 139 -5.39 -10.76 -7.30
C VAL A 139 -6.02 -9.45 -7.81
N ILE A 140 -7.35 -9.38 -7.92
CA ILE A 140 -8.03 -8.13 -8.34
C ILE A 140 -7.71 -6.99 -7.39
N ASN A 141 -7.74 -7.24 -6.09
CA ASN A 141 -7.45 -6.23 -5.08
C ASN A 141 -5.99 -5.75 -5.11
N LEU A 142 -5.04 -6.67 -5.31
CA LEU A 142 -3.62 -6.33 -5.45
C LEU A 142 -3.33 -5.54 -6.73
N LEU A 143 -3.95 -5.92 -7.86
CA LEU A 143 -3.82 -5.19 -9.12
C LEU A 143 -4.44 -3.78 -9.00
N GLY A 144 -5.62 -3.67 -8.40
CA GLY A 144 -6.24 -2.37 -8.14
C GLY A 144 -5.39 -1.47 -7.25
N GLY A 145 -4.78 -2.03 -6.20
CA GLY A 145 -3.81 -1.30 -5.36
C GLY A 145 -2.55 -0.88 -6.12
N THR A 146 -2.02 -1.74 -6.97
CA THR A 146 -0.85 -1.41 -7.82
C THR A 146 -1.17 -0.26 -8.78
N VAL A 147 -2.32 -0.33 -9.46
CA VAL A 147 -2.78 0.74 -10.37
C VAL A 147 -3.02 2.04 -9.62
N ALA A 148 -3.66 2.00 -8.44
CA ALA A 148 -3.90 3.18 -7.63
C ALA A 148 -2.58 3.83 -7.16
N LEU A 149 -1.60 3.01 -6.75
CA LEU A 149 -0.27 3.46 -6.34
C LEU A 149 0.46 4.16 -7.49
N LEU A 150 0.45 3.57 -8.68
CA LEU A 150 1.02 4.19 -9.88
C LEU A 150 0.29 5.48 -10.26
N ALA A 151 -1.05 5.50 -10.23
CA ALA A 151 -1.84 6.68 -10.55
C ALA A 151 -1.58 7.85 -9.58
N HIS A 152 -1.54 7.59 -8.27
CA HIS A 152 -1.20 8.62 -7.28
C HIS A 152 0.23 9.11 -7.42
N THR A 153 1.19 8.21 -7.73
CA THR A 153 2.58 8.58 -7.97
C THR A 153 2.70 9.46 -9.22
N ALA A 154 2.06 9.08 -10.33
CA ALA A 154 2.04 9.87 -11.55
C ALA A 154 1.41 11.25 -11.35
N ARG A 155 0.31 11.35 -10.60
CA ARG A 155 -0.31 12.64 -10.24
C ARG A 155 0.58 13.52 -9.36
N ALA A 156 1.36 12.91 -8.46
CA ALA A 156 2.30 13.63 -7.63
C ALA A 156 3.50 14.17 -8.43
N VAL A 157 4.04 13.37 -9.36
CA VAL A 157 5.21 13.74 -10.19
C VAL A 157 4.81 14.71 -11.30
N VAL A 158 3.81 14.36 -12.12
CA VAL A 158 3.42 15.12 -13.32
C VAL A 158 2.49 16.27 -12.96
N GLY A 159 1.46 15.98 -12.16
CA GLY A 159 0.42 16.95 -11.80
C GLY A 159 0.82 17.87 -10.64
N LYS A 160 1.94 17.60 -9.95
CA LYS A 160 2.35 18.31 -8.73
C LYS A 160 1.24 18.34 -7.67
N GLN A 161 0.36 17.34 -7.68
CA GLN A 161 -0.77 17.24 -6.77
C GLN A 161 -0.55 16.07 -5.83
N LEU A 162 -0.21 16.38 -4.58
CA LEU A 162 -0.15 15.37 -3.54
C LEU A 162 -1.56 14.96 -3.11
N PRO A 163 -1.80 13.67 -2.83
CA PRO A 163 -3.08 13.22 -2.30
C PRO A 163 -3.44 13.97 -1.01
N LYS A 164 -4.69 14.47 -0.92
CA LYS A 164 -5.23 15.16 0.26
C LYS A 164 -5.61 14.17 1.37
N VAL A 165 -4.63 13.39 1.84
CA VAL A 165 -4.78 12.42 2.93
C VAL A 165 -3.74 12.71 4.01
N SER A 166 -4.11 12.53 5.29
CA SER A 166 -3.17 12.67 6.40
C SER A 166 -2.05 11.62 6.30
N GLY A 167 -0.80 12.04 6.51
CA GLY A 167 0.34 11.13 6.62
C GLY A 167 0.40 10.38 7.96
N ASP A 168 -0.57 10.65 8.85
CA ASP A 168 -0.72 10.12 10.21
C ASP A 168 0.60 10.16 11.02
N PHE A 169 1.20 11.35 11.05
CA PHE A 169 2.31 11.67 11.95
C PHE A 169 1.75 12.03 13.34
N PRO A 170 2.47 11.73 14.43
CA PRO A 170 2.05 12.11 15.78
C PRO A 170 1.80 13.61 15.89
N ALA A 171 0.64 13.98 16.44
CA ALA A 171 0.29 15.38 16.70
C ALA A 171 1.31 15.98 17.68
N GLY A 172 1.89 17.14 17.31
CA GLY A 172 2.79 17.89 18.19
C GLY A 172 4.29 17.79 17.88
N CYS A 173 4.74 16.97 16.92
CA CYS A 173 6.12 17.05 16.42
C CYS A 173 6.13 16.75 14.92
N THR A 174 6.08 17.81 14.11
CA THR A 174 6.78 17.81 12.82
C THR A 174 8.11 18.49 13.05
N GLU A 175 9.14 17.90 12.46
CA GLU A 175 10.55 18.30 12.55
C GLU A 175 11.30 17.90 13.82
N PHE A 176 12.58 17.69 13.59
CA PHE A 176 13.54 17.02 14.45
C PHE A 176 14.00 17.94 15.59
N ASP A 177 13.07 18.60 16.28
CA ASP A 177 13.38 19.50 17.39
C ASP A 177 13.32 18.76 18.74
N ASP A 178 14.41 18.84 19.49
CA ASP A 178 14.53 18.35 20.88
C ASP A 178 13.70 19.18 21.89
N ASN A 179 12.82 20.08 21.42
CA ASN A 179 12.06 21.04 22.23
C ASN A 179 10.58 21.15 21.77
N CYS A 180 9.75 20.12 21.97
CA CYS A 180 8.32 20.18 21.60
C CYS A 180 7.47 20.90 22.69
N VAL A 181 6.92 22.09 22.37
CA VAL A 181 5.77 22.73 23.04
C VAL A 181 4.75 23.19 21.98
N THR A 182 3.51 22.72 22.14
CA THR A 182 2.21 23.18 21.58
C THR A 182 1.88 22.97 20.09
N GLY A 183 0.67 22.46 19.86
CA GLY A 183 0.12 22.06 18.56
C GLY A 183 -0.30 23.21 17.66
N GLY A 184 0.24 23.19 16.43
CA GLY A 184 -0.21 24.02 15.30
C GLY A 184 -0.82 23.18 14.16
N PRO A 185 -1.56 23.82 13.22
CA PRO A 185 -2.20 23.15 12.10
C PRO A 185 -1.18 22.62 11.08
N TYR A 186 -1.51 21.48 10.47
CA TYR A 186 -0.68 20.72 9.51
C TYR A 186 0.15 21.60 8.55
N PRO A 187 1.46 21.33 8.34
CA PRO A 187 2.22 22.01 7.30
C PRO A 187 1.64 21.68 5.92
N GLN A 188 0.94 22.66 5.35
CA GLN A 188 0.24 22.60 4.05
C GLN A 188 1.17 22.64 2.84
N ALA A 189 2.47 22.91 3.02
CA ALA A 189 3.39 23.13 1.93
C ALA A 189 4.66 22.29 2.08
N VAL A 190 4.62 21.03 1.64
CA VAL A 190 5.85 20.44 1.10
C VAL A 190 6.04 21.15 -0.23
N SER A 191 6.95 22.13 -0.29
CA SER A 191 7.24 22.76 -1.57
C SER A 191 7.74 21.66 -2.51
N LEU A 192 7.00 21.41 -3.59
CA LEU A 192 7.40 20.48 -4.66
C LEU A 192 8.58 21.01 -5.47
N THR A 193 9.37 21.91 -4.88
CA THR A 193 10.51 22.61 -5.48
C THR A 193 11.78 21.88 -5.11
N SER A 194 11.92 20.66 -5.61
CA SER A 194 13.22 20.03 -5.81
C SER A 194 13.00 18.80 -6.66
N HIS A 195 13.58 18.81 -7.85
CA HIS A 195 13.64 17.68 -8.78
C HIS A 195 14.06 16.41 -8.00
N CYS A 196 13.38 15.27 -8.05
CA CYS A 196 12.69 14.56 -9.12
C CYS A 196 11.21 14.24 -8.80
#